data_AF-A0A3N5Q0K8-F1
#
_entry.id   AF-A0A3N5Q0K8-F1
#
_cell.length_a   1.000
_cell.length_b   1.000
_cell.length_c   1.000
_cell.angle_alpha   90.00
_cell.angle_beta   90.00
_cell.angle_gamma   90.00
#
_symmetry.space_group_name_H-M   'P 1'
#
loop_
_entity.id
_entity.type
_entity.pdbx_description
1 polymer ?
#
loop_
_entity_poly.entity_id
_entity_poly.type
_entity_poly.pdbx_seq_one_letter_code
_entity_poly.pdbx_strand_id
1 'polypeptide(L)' 'MIGVTIQSNESIDRALRRFKKKYERSGVLREFKKRAFFTKPSVERRMARLKAARRQHRAQMEAE' A
#
# COMPACT_ATOMS: atom_id res chain seq x y z
N MET A 1 -3.28 14.81 -3.84
CA MET A 1 -3.64 14.45 -5.24
C MET A 1 -2.45 13.72 -5.85
N ILE A 2 -2.61 12.49 -6.33
CA ILE A 2 -1.49 11.71 -6.91
C ILE A 2 -1.43 12.06 -8.39
N GLY A 3 -0.31 12.65 -8.81
CA GLY A 3 -0.04 13.01 -10.20
C GLY A 3 1.33 12.50 -10.65
N VAL A 4 1.43 12.21 -11.94
CA VAL A 4 2.70 11.88 -12.61
C VAL A 4 2.84 12.84 -13.78
N THR A 5 3.95 13.58 -13.80
CA THR A 5 4.33 14.37 -14.98
C THR A 5 4.94 13.42 -16.01
N ILE A 6 4.41 13.50 -17.24
CA ILE A 6 4.88 12.73 -18.39
C ILE A 6 5.90 13.61 -19.13
N GLN A 7 7.09 13.08 -19.40
CA GLN A 7 8.07 13.76 -20.24
C GLN A 7 7.91 13.33 -21.71
N SER A 8 8.30 14.19 -22.64
CA SER A 8 8.05 14.05 -24.09
C SER A 8 8.62 12.78 -24.72
N ASN A 9 9.59 12.12 -24.07
CA ASN A 9 10.27 10.92 -24.55
C ASN A 9 9.87 9.65 -23.77
N GLU A 10 8.81 9.70 -22.96
CA GLU A 10 8.34 8.57 -22.15
C GLU A 10 7.14 7.87 -22.82
N SER A 11 7.22 6.54 -22.95
CA SER A 11 6.08 5.73 -23.37
C SER A 11 4.95 5.80 -22.33
N ILE A 12 3.71 5.93 -22.80
CA ILE A 12 2.49 6.00 -21.99
C ILE A 12 2.42 4.84 -20.97
N ASP A 13 2.83 3.63 -21.37
CA ASP A 13 2.83 2.45 -20.49
C ASP A 13 3.77 2.57 -19.29
N ARG A 14 4.89 3.29 -19.45
CA ARG A 14 5.83 3.56 -18.34
C ARG A 14 5.24 4.58 -17.37
N ALA A 15 4.59 5.62 -17.89
CA ALA A 15 3.89 6.60 -17.07
C ALA A 15 2.76 5.95 -16.24
N LEU A 16 1.96 5.06 -16.86
CA LEU A 16 0.91 4.30 -16.16
C LEU A 16 1.46 3.40 -15.06
N ARG A 17 2.57 2.69 -15.31
CA ARG A 17 3.24 1.87 -14.28
C ARG A 17 3.74 2.70 -13.10
N ARG A 18 4.36 3.87 -13.38
CA ARG A 18 4.79 4.81 -12.32
C ARG A 18 3.60 5.34 -11.52
N PHE A 19 2.51 5.70 -12.20
CA PHE A 19 1.28 6.15 -11.55
C PHE A 19 0.71 5.05 -10.65
N LYS A 20 0.60 3.81 -11.16
CA LYS A 20 0.14 2.66 -10.37
C LYS A 20 1.00 2.44 -9.13
N LYS A 21 2.33 2.49 -9.26
CA LYS A 21 3.26 2.36 -8.13
C LYS A 21 3.10 3.50 -7.11
N LYS A 22 2.93 4.75 -7.57
CA LYS A 22 2.63 5.90 -6.67
C LYS A 22 1.28 5.73 -5.98
N TYR A 23 0.26 5.28 -6.70
CA TYR A 23 -1.09 5.02 -6.17
C TYR A 23 -1.08 3.94 -5.09
N GLU A 24 -0.42 2.80 -5.36
CA GLU A 24 -0.28 1.72 -4.38
C GLU A 24 0.51 2.17 -3.14
N ARG A 25 1.59 2.94 -3.35
CA ARG A 25 2.40 3.49 -2.24
C ARG A 25 1.62 4.49 -1.39
N SER A 26 0.76 5.31 -2.01
CA SER A 26 -0.09 6.26 -1.29
C SER A 26 -1.12 5.57 -0.37
N GLY A 27 -1.50 4.32 -0.67
CA GLY A 27 -2.40 3.55 0.16
C GLY A 27 -3.83 4.10 0.23
N VAL A 28 -4.22 5.05 -0.63
CA VAL A 28 -5.54 5.70 -0.62
C VAL A 28 -6.69 4.69 -0.64
N LEU A 29 -6.61 3.66 -1.49
CA LEU A 29 -7.62 2.61 -1.54
C LEU A 29 -7.72 1.81 -0.23
N ARG A 30 -6.58 1.58 0.43
CA ARG A 30 -6.52 0.84 1.69
C ARG A 30 -7.12 1.65 2.83
N GLU A 31 -6.87 2.96 2.83
CA GLU A 31 -7.45 3.89 3.80
C GLU A 31 -8.95 4.05 3.60
N PHE A 32 -9.40 4.21 2.35
CA PHE A 32 -10.82 4.24 2.00
C PHE A 32 -11.55 2.98 2.52
N LYS A 33 -11.02 1.79 2.22
CA LYS A 33 -11.59 0.52 2.72
C LYS A 33 -11.61 0.44 4.24
N LYS A 34 -10.58 0.96 4.93
CA LYS A 34 -10.53 0.97 6.40
C LYS A 34 -11.60 1.89 7.00
N ARG A 35 -11.87 3.03 6.35
CA ARG A 35 -12.84 4.03 6.82
C ARG A 35 -14.29 3.71 6.43
N ALA A 36 -14.49 2.79 5.48
CA ALA A 36 -15.81 2.44 4.96
C ALA A 36 -16.76 1.81 6.01
N PHE A 37 -16.22 1.22 7.08
CA PHE A 37 -17.02 0.60 8.14
C PHE A 37 -16.39 0.81 9.51
N PHE A 38 -17.23 0.89 10.54
CA PHE A 38 -16.76 0.94 11.92
C PHE A 38 -16.11 -0.39 12.29
N THR A 39 -14.88 -0.32 12.79
CA THR A 39 -14.15 -1.48 13.28
C THR A 39 -13.86 -1.27 14.77
N LYS A 40 -14.28 -2.20 15.63
CA LYS A 40 -14.04 -2.08 17.07
C LYS A 40 -12.52 -1.96 17.36
N PRO A 41 -12.07 -1.09 18.28
CA PRO A 41 -10.65 -0.88 18.55
C PRO A 41 -9.88 -2.15 18.98
N SER A 42 -10.56 -3.14 19.56
CA SER A 42 -9.95 -4.43 19.91
C SER A 42 -9.60 -5.25 18.67
N VAL A 43 -10.50 -5.26 17.67
CA VAL A 43 -10.30 -5.97 16.40
C VAL A 43 -9.18 -5.31 15.61
N GLU A 44 -9.15 -3.97 15.55
CA GLU A 44 -8.08 -3.24 14.89
C GLU A 44 -6.70 -3.55 15.50
N ARG A 45 -6.60 -3.51 16.83
CA ARG A 45 -5.36 -3.88 17.55
C ARG A 45 -4.93 -5.31 17.27
N ARG A 46 -5.88 -6.27 17.23
CA ARG A 46 -5.59 -7.67 16.88
C ARG A 46 -5.03 -7.79 15.47
N MET A 47 -5.67 -7.15 14.49
CA MET A 47 -5.23 -7.18 13.09
C MET A 47 -3.86 -6.52 12.90
N ALA A 48 -3.56 -5.45 13.65
CA ALA A 48 -2.26 -4.79 13.62
C ALA A 48 -1.13 -5.72 14.11
N ARG A 49 -1.33 -6.44 15.23
CA ARG A 49 -0.35 -7.41 15.75
C ARG A 49 -0.10 -8.55 14.77
N LEU A 50 -1.15 -9.15 14.22
CA LEU A 50 -1.04 -10.21 13.22
C LEU A 50 -0.27 -9.74 11.98
N LYS A 51 -0.52 -8.51 11.53
CA LYS A 51 0.19 -7.92 10.39
C LYS A 51 1.67 -7.68 10.70
N ALA A 52 2.01 -7.28 11.93
CA ALA A 52 3.39 -7.11 12.37
C ALA A 52 4.14 -8.44 12.41
N ALA A 53 3.56 -9.48 13.02
CA ALA A 53 4.13 -10.83 13.04
C ALA A 53 4.38 -11.37 11.62
N ARG A 54 3.41 -11.21 10.70
CA ARG A 54 3.58 -11.59 9.28
C ARG A 54 4.65 -10.81 8.53
N ARG A 55 5.02 -9.61 8.99
CA ARG A 55 6.14 -8.84 8.40
C ARG A 55 7.47 -9.31 8.96
N GLN A 56 7.54 -9.53 10.27
CA GLN A 56 8.72 -10.07 10.93
C GLN A 56 9.11 -11.44 10.37
N HIS A 57 8.14 -12.36 10.26
CA HIS A 57 8.38 -13.67 9.68
C HIS A 57 8.92 -13.59 8.24
N ARG A 58 8.39 -12.67 7.41
CA ARG A 58 8.92 -12.49 6.05
C ARG A 58 10.35 -11.95 6.03
N ALA A 59 10.66 -10.99 6.91
CA ALA A 59 12.00 -10.46 7.03
C ALA A 59 13.01 -11.51 7.53
N GLN A 60 12.58 -12.43 8.40
CA GLN A 60 13.42 -13.54 8.86
C GLN A 60 13.72 -14.53 7.73
N MET A 61 12.69 -14.94 6.97
CA MET A 61 12.86 -15.81 5.79
C MET A 61 13.70 -15.19 4.67
N GLU A 62 13.78 -13.85 4.59
CA GLU A 62 14.65 -13.14 3.62
C GLU A 62 16.10 -13.00 4.13
N ALA A 63 16.33 -13.18 5.42
CA ALA A 63 17.64 -13.07 6.06
C ALA A 63 18.37 -14.41 6.19
N GLU A 64 17.63 -15.52 6.21
CA GLU A 64 18.12 -16.89 6.02
C GLU A 64 18.34 -17.19 4.53
#